data_AF-A0A957L1W9-F1
#
_entry.id   AF-A0A957L1W9-F1
#
_cell.length_a   1.000
_cell.length_b   1.000
_cell.length_c   1.000
_cell.angle_alpha   90.00
_cell.angle_beta   90.00
_cell.angle_gamma   90.00
#
_symmetry.space_group_name_H-M   'P 1'
#
loop_
_entity.id
_entity.type
_entity.pdbx_description
1 polymer ?
#
loop_
_entity_poly.entity_id
_entity_poly.type
_entity_poly.pdbx_seq_one_letter_code
_entity_poly.pdbx_strand_id
1 'polypeptide(L)' 'VGASYDLCAPFGLDDLFSLTVRPNKRQVSQAVYEAKCERWQRCWPRLTILPW' A
#
# COMPACT_ATOMS: atom_id res chain seq x y z
N VAL A 1 -16.61 -20.48 -20.16
CA VAL A 1 -17.22 -19.23 -19.64
C VAL A 1 -16.26 -18.68 -18.60
N GLY A 2 -15.59 -17.56 -18.88
CA GLY A 2 -14.67 -16.93 -17.93
C GLY A 2 -15.46 -15.99 -17.02
N ALA A 3 -15.24 -16.06 -15.71
CA ALA A 3 -15.80 -15.08 -14.78
C ALA A 3 -15.20 -13.70 -15.06
N SER A 4 -16.05 -12.66 -15.09
CA SER A 4 -15.63 -11.26 -15.16
C SER A 4 -15.46 -10.73 -13.73
N TYR A 5 -14.42 -9.93 -13.51
CA TYR A 5 -14.16 -9.27 -12.22
C TYR A 5 -14.26 -7.76 -12.40
N ASP A 6 -14.96 -7.09 -11.49
CA ASP A 6 -14.95 -5.64 -11.40
C ASP A 6 -13.72 -5.17 -10.62
N LEU A 7 -12.95 -4.25 -11.21
CA LEU A 7 -11.70 -3.74 -10.65
C LEU A 7 -11.87 -2.30 -10.14
N CYS A 8 -11.52 -2.05 -8.88
CA CYS A 8 -11.42 -0.70 -8.32
C CYS A 8 -9.97 -0.39 -7.93
N ALA A 9 -9.27 0.34 -8.80
CA ALA A 9 -7.89 0.75 -8.61
C ALA A 9 -7.71 2.22 -9.03
N PRO A 10 -8.22 3.19 -8.25
CA PRO A 10 -8.23 4.60 -8.63
C PRO A 10 -6.84 5.22 -8.83
N PHE A 11 -5.79 4.56 -8.31
CA PHE A 11 -4.38 4.95 -8.47
C PHE A 11 -3.58 3.96 -9.31
N GLY A 12 -4.25 3.06 -10.04
CA GLY A 12 -3.61 1.96 -10.75
C GLY A 12 -3.19 0.82 -9.81
N LEU A 13 -2.46 -0.15 -10.38
CA LEU A 13 -2.01 -1.37 -9.67
C LEU A 13 -0.49 -1.41 -9.45
N ASP A 14 0.24 -0.38 -9.90
CA ASP A 14 1.69 -0.39 -9.89
C ASP A 14 2.25 -0.54 -8.47
N ASP A 15 1.77 0.28 -7.52
CA ASP A 15 2.22 0.21 -6.11
C ASP A 15 1.94 -1.17 -5.48
N LEU A 16 0.84 -1.83 -5.87
CA LEU A 16 0.52 -3.19 -5.39
C LEU A 16 1.53 -4.21 -5.93
N PHE A 17 1.79 -4.21 -7.24
CA PHE A 17 2.67 -5.18 -7.87
C PHE A 17 4.16 -4.92 -7.59
N SER A 18 4.55 -3.67 -7.35
CA SER A 18 5.90 -3.30 -6.96
C SER A 18 6.15 -3.39 -5.45
N LEU A 19 5.15 -3.80 -4.66
CA LEU A 19 5.23 -3.86 -3.20
C LEU A 19 5.60 -2.50 -2.56
N THR A 20 5.08 -1.41 -3.12
CA THR A 20 5.34 -0.05 -2.65
C THR A 20 4.25 0.44 -1.70
N VAL A 21 4.65 0.97 -0.55
CA VAL A 21 3.76 1.64 0.39
C VAL A 21 3.98 3.14 0.28
N ARG A 22 2.93 3.87 -0.12
CA ARG A 22 2.91 5.34 -0.23
C ARG A 22 2.01 5.95 0.84
N PRO A 23 2.40 7.06 1.48
CA PRO A 23 1.57 7.72 2.49
C PRO A 23 0.33 8.36 1.87
N ASN A 24 -0.81 8.20 2.54
CA ASN A 24 -2.07 8.86 2.20
C ASN A 24 -2.34 10.00 3.19
N LYS A 25 -1.76 11.17 2.90
CA LYS A 25 -1.83 12.37 3.77
C LYS A 25 -3.25 12.90 4.00
N ARG A 26 -4.23 12.48 3.21
CA ARG A 26 -5.63 12.88 3.36
C ARG A 26 -6.35 12.04 4.42
N GLN A 27 -5.93 10.80 4.66
CA GLN A 27 -6.70 9.83 5.45
C GLN A 27 -5.99 9.35 6.72
N VAL A 28 -4.68 9.53 6.83
CA VAL A 28 -3.91 9.10 8.00
C VAL A 28 -3.00 10.21 8.49
N SER A 29 -2.57 10.14 9.75
CA SER A 29 -1.48 10.96 10.28
C SER A 29 -0.13 10.26 10.08
N GLN A 30 0.95 11.02 10.19
CA GLN A 30 2.32 10.51 10.08
C GLN A 30 2.58 9.35 11.05
N ALA A 31 2.26 9.54 12.34
CA ALA A 31 2.46 8.52 13.36
C ALA A 31 1.69 7.22 13.07
N VAL A 32 0.46 7.32 12.56
CA VAL A 32 -0.34 6.14 12.20
C VAL A 32 0.25 5.43 10.98
N TYR A 33 0.76 6.19 10.00
CA TYR A 33 1.42 5.62 8.82
C TYR A 33 2.69 4.87 9.20
N GLU A 34 3.58 5.50 9.98
CA GLU A 34 4.85 4.91 10.42
C GLU A 34 4.62 3.63 11.24
N ALA A 35 3.70 3.66 12.20
CA ALA A 35 3.36 2.48 13.00
C ALA A 35 2.79 1.31 12.15
N LYS A 36 1.99 1.61 11.12
CA LYS A 36 1.50 0.59 10.18
C LYS A 36 2.65 0.01 9.37
N CYS A 37 3.52 0.88 8.85
CA CYS A 37 4.68 0.52 8.06
C CYS A 37 5.62 -0.42 8.81
N GLU A 38 5.97 -0.10 10.06
CA GLU A 38 6.79 -0.97 10.92
C GLU A 38 6.19 -2.36 11.10
N ARG A 39 4.87 -2.42 11.37
CA ARG A 39 4.17 -3.71 11.52
C ARG A 39 4.18 -4.49 10.21
N TRP A 40 3.92 -3.83 9.09
CA TRP A 40 3.86 -4.48 7.79
C TRP A 40 5.23 -5.01 7.35
N GLN A 41 6.32 -4.29 7.60
CA GLN A 41 7.67 -4.72 7.24
C GLN A 41 8.06 -6.04 7.91
N ARG A 42 7.58 -6.31 9.13
CA ARG A 42 7.83 -7.60 9.84
C ARG A 42 7.22 -8.79 9.11
N CYS A 43 6.04 -8.60 8.49
CA CYS A 43 5.34 -9.65 7.75
C CYS A 43 5.77 -9.70 6.27
N TRP A 44 6.17 -8.56 5.71
CA TRP A 44 6.51 -8.38 4.31
C TRP A 44 7.86 -7.67 4.18
N PRO A 45 8.98 -8.40 4.34
CA PRO A 45 10.31 -7.79 4.41
C PRO A 45 10.76 -7.07 3.13
N ARG A 46 10.10 -7.33 1.99
CA ARG A 46 10.40 -6.73 0.68
C ARG A 46 9.56 -5.50 0.35
N LEU A 47 8.72 -5.01 1.26
CA LEU A 47 7.99 -3.76 1.02
C LEU A 47 8.98 -2.60 0.85
N THR A 48 8.74 -1.78 -0.17
CA THR A 48 9.40 -0.49 -0.37
C THR A 48 8.51 0.58 0.26
N ILE A 49 8.92 1.12 1.40
CA ILE A 49 8.13 2.12 2.12
C ILE A 49 8.65 3.51 1.78
N LEU A 50 7.79 4.35 1.21
CA LEU A 50 8.12 5.74 0.92
C LEU A 50 8.00 6.60 2.19
N PRO A 51 8.87 7.61 2.35
CA PRO A 51 8.81 8.52 3.49
C PRO A 51 7.51 9.32 3.47
N TRP A 52 7.14 9.85 4.64
CA TRP A 52 5.91 10.62 4.86
C TRP A 52 5.70 11.78 3.88
#